data_AF-A0A812SG17-F1
#
_entry.id   AF-A0A812SG17-F1
#
_cell.length_a   1.000
_cell.length_b   1.000
_cell.length_c   1.000
_cell.angle_alpha   90.00
_cell.angle_beta   90.00
_cell.angle_gamma   90.00
#
_symmetry.space_group_name_H-M   'P 1'
#
loop_
_entity.id
_entity.type
_entity.pdbx_description
1 polymer ?
#
loop_
_entity_poly.entity_id
_entity_poly.type
_entity_poly.pdbx_seq_one_letter_code
_entity_poly.pdbx_strand_id
1 'polypeptide(L)'
;MTGPHWTRFNQPGLCEGRSPLLLAHQMAALPFFESEWGRVPKRYGDACNFMQRLSAEYSLNLFNGKACKIDARQSNFYLWISRIPPDCHKIPSLDDSCGKNRGVANGLELASELSKRYADTTILYVNTGTIPYLDQVFLIRAASTIIAAHGGGLWNAARWLNEALHQRIVEIMPIGGPSESCSLTKMFGCRYNFVTCYDCITPRNGRLPFEKLLKAVEATEGIHCNGV
;
A
#
# COMPACT_ATOMS: atom_id res chain seq x y z
N MET A 1 9.89 10.49 -14.26
CA MET A 1 9.56 9.31 -15.07
C MET A 1 8.51 8.50 -14.31
N THR A 2 7.27 8.49 -14.80
CA THR A 2 6.16 7.70 -14.26
C THR A 2 6.38 6.24 -14.69
N GLY A 3 6.47 5.31 -13.75
CA GLY A 3 6.61 3.88 -14.05
C GLY A 3 5.49 3.40 -14.98
N PRO A 4 5.73 2.37 -15.81
CA PRO A 4 4.81 2.04 -16.88
C PRO A 4 3.56 1.35 -16.33
N HIS A 5 2.43 2.05 -16.40
CA HIS A 5 1.15 1.37 -16.61
C HIS A 5 1.09 1.03 -18.09
N TRP A 6 1.43 -0.21 -18.45
CA TRP A 6 1.27 -0.68 -19.81
C TRP A 6 -0.22 -0.78 -20.10
N THR A 7 -0.74 0.16 -20.87
CA THR A 7 -2.04 0.06 -21.54
C THR A 7 -2.07 -1.22 -22.36
N ARG A 8 -3.25 -1.80 -22.61
CA ARG A 8 -3.39 -2.68 -23.76
C ARG A 8 -2.84 -1.93 -24.98
N PHE A 9 -2.02 -2.60 -25.79
CA PHE A 9 -1.73 -2.10 -27.13
C PHE A 9 -3.07 -1.73 -27.79
N ASN A 10 -3.24 -0.45 -28.14
CA ASN A 10 -4.40 0.17 -28.78
C ASN A 10 -5.63 0.54 -27.92
N GLN A 11 -5.60 0.49 -26.59
CA GLN A 11 -6.73 0.98 -25.76
C GLN A 11 -6.28 1.87 -24.59
N PRO A 12 -6.00 3.16 -24.84
CA PRO A 12 -5.69 4.14 -23.81
C PRO A 12 -6.97 4.46 -23.01
N GLY A 13 -7.15 3.81 -21.86
CA GLY A 13 -8.31 4.04 -20.98
C GLY A 13 -8.78 2.81 -20.20
N LEU A 14 -8.30 1.61 -20.56
CA LEU A 14 -8.59 0.38 -19.84
C LEU A 14 -7.37 -0.05 -19.01
N CYS A 15 -7.48 0.08 -17.68
CA CYS A 15 -6.53 -0.49 -16.73
C CYS A 15 -6.77 -2.00 -16.64
N GLU A 16 -6.20 -2.78 -17.55
CA GLU A 16 -6.22 -4.23 -17.41
C GLU A 16 -5.03 -4.73 -16.61
N GLY A 17 -5.36 -5.21 -15.42
CA GLY A 17 -4.43 -5.73 -14.47
C GLY A 17 -4.14 -7.21 -14.50
N ARG A 18 -4.80 -7.91 -15.44
CA ARG A 18 -5.06 -9.35 -15.37
C ARG A 18 -4.00 -10.22 -16.05
N SER A 19 -2.97 -9.64 -16.64
CA SER A 19 -2.03 -10.40 -17.46
C SER A 19 -0.87 -10.96 -16.63
N PRO A 20 -0.67 -12.29 -16.57
CA PRO A 20 0.54 -12.91 -16.02
C PRO A 20 1.82 -12.36 -16.64
N LEU A 21 1.76 -11.92 -17.90
CA LEU A 21 2.88 -11.28 -18.60
C LEU A 21 3.31 -9.99 -17.88
N LEU A 22 2.35 -9.23 -17.34
CA LEU A 22 2.62 -7.96 -16.70
C LEU A 22 3.23 -8.13 -15.30
N LEU A 23 2.85 -9.21 -14.60
CA LEU A 23 3.52 -9.63 -13.37
C LEU A 23 4.97 -10.07 -13.64
N ALA A 24 5.18 -10.89 -14.68
CA ALA A 24 6.52 -11.32 -15.09
C ALA A 24 7.43 -10.13 -15.46
N HIS A 25 6.89 -9.13 -16.17
CA HIS A 25 7.63 -7.89 -16.47
C HIS A 25 8.01 -7.11 -15.21
N GLN A 26 7.17 -7.13 -14.17
CA GLN A 26 7.46 -6.43 -12.91
C GLN A 26 8.55 -7.13 -12.11
N MET A 27 8.49 -8.46 -12.03
CA MET A 27 9.58 -9.25 -11.44
C MET A 27 10.89 -9.02 -12.20
N ALA A 28 10.84 -8.95 -13.53
CA ALA A 28 12.00 -8.62 -14.36
C ALA A 28 12.49 -7.17 -14.21
N ALA A 29 11.65 -6.25 -13.73
CA ALA A 29 12.02 -4.87 -13.49
C ALA A 29 12.64 -4.65 -12.09
N LEU A 30 12.48 -5.58 -11.15
CA LEU A 30 13.05 -5.43 -9.79
C LEU A 30 14.57 -5.15 -9.79
N PRO A 31 15.41 -5.83 -10.60
CA PRO A 31 16.83 -5.51 -10.68
C PRO A 31 17.13 -4.05 -11.08
N PHE A 32 16.28 -3.44 -11.90
CA PHE A 32 16.41 -2.02 -12.22
C PHE A 32 16.17 -1.15 -10.98
N PHE A 33 15.10 -1.41 -10.22
CA PHE A 33 14.82 -0.68 -8.97
C PHE A 33 15.96 -0.83 -7.95
N GLU A 34 16.46 -2.05 -7.77
CA GLU A 34 17.59 -2.33 -6.89
C GLU A 34 18.85 -1.60 -7.32
N SER A 35 19.11 -1.51 -8.63
CA SER A 35 20.24 -0.74 -9.17
C SER A 35 20.10 0.77 -8.90
N GLU A 36 18.88 1.32 -9.03
CA GLU A 36 18.62 2.73 -8.76
C GLU A 36 18.74 3.06 -7.26
N TRP A 37 18.28 2.16 -6.39
CA TRP A 37 18.49 2.29 -4.95
C TRP A 37 19.98 2.25 -4.58
N GLY A 38 20.72 1.32 -5.19
CA GLY A 38 22.18 1.18 -5.00
C GLY A 38 22.98 2.40 -5.46
N ARG A 39 22.48 3.17 -6.45
CA ARG A 39 23.09 4.43 -6.90
C ARG A 39 22.91 5.59 -5.92
N VAL A 40 21.92 5.51 -5.02
CA VAL A 40 21.60 6.58 -4.04
C VAL A 40 21.58 6.03 -2.61
N PRO A 41 22.72 5.49 -2.10
CA PRO A 41 22.78 4.82 -0.80
C PRO A 41 22.48 5.77 0.36
N LYS A 42 22.73 7.08 0.20
CA LYS A 42 22.34 8.08 1.21
C LYS A 42 20.82 8.19 1.41
N ARG A 43 20.03 7.81 0.40
CA ARG A 43 18.56 7.79 0.46
C ARG A 43 18.06 6.40 0.85
N TYR A 44 18.53 5.35 0.19
CA TYR A 44 17.95 4.00 0.31
C TYR A 44 18.76 2.98 1.12
N GLY A 45 19.96 3.35 1.58
CA GLY A 45 20.85 2.43 2.30
C GLY A 45 20.38 2.04 3.69
N ASP A 46 19.41 2.76 4.26
CA ASP A 46 18.77 2.47 5.53
C ASP A 46 17.29 2.84 5.45
N ALA A 47 16.42 1.83 5.51
CA ALA A 47 14.99 2.01 5.37
C ALA A 47 14.36 2.82 6.53
N CYS A 48 14.92 2.74 7.75
CA CYS A 48 14.41 3.49 8.89
C CYS A 48 14.73 4.99 8.74
N ASN A 49 15.99 5.31 8.41
CA ASN A 49 16.38 6.70 8.13
C ASN A 49 15.67 7.26 6.90
N PHE A 50 15.48 6.44 5.86
CA PHE A 50 14.70 6.80 4.69
C PHE A 50 13.29 7.25 5.07
N MET A 51 12.55 6.45 5.84
CA MET A 51 11.17 6.80 6.24
C MET A 51 11.09 8.09 7.04
N GLN A 52 12.01 8.31 7.98
CA GLN A 52 12.03 9.55 8.78
C GLN A 52 12.28 10.79 7.90
N ARG A 53 13.22 10.69 6.95
CA ARG A 53 13.50 11.76 6.00
C ARG A 53 12.34 11.99 5.05
N LEU A 54 11.77 10.92 4.50
CA LEU A 54 10.62 10.98 3.61
C LEU A 54 9.41 11.62 4.32
N SER A 55 9.17 11.26 5.59
CA SER A 55 8.07 11.87 6.35
C SER A 55 8.27 13.36 6.58
N ALA A 56 9.51 13.80 6.81
CA ALA A 56 9.81 15.23 6.95
C ALA A 56 9.70 15.95 5.59
N GLU A 57 10.27 15.37 4.52
CA GLU A 57 10.31 15.92 3.16
C GLU A 57 8.88 16.16 2.62
N TYR A 58 7.97 15.22 2.86
CA TYR A 58 6.61 15.26 2.33
C TYR A 58 5.54 15.55 3.39
N SER A 59 5.94 15.98 4.61
CA SER A 59 5.03 16.26 5.73
C SER A 59 4.02 15.13 6.01
N LEU A 60 4.51 13.88 6.01
CA LEU A 60 3.69 12.68 6.24
C LEU A 60 3.55 12.39 7.73
N ASN A 61 2.50 11.65 8.09
CA ASN A 61 2.30 11.20 9.46
C ASN A 61 3.10 9.91 9.70
N LEU A 62 4.17 10.02 10.48
CA LEU A 62 5.00 8.91 10.93
C LEU A 62 4.79 8.68 12.43
N PHE A 63 4.23 7.52 12.77
CA PHE A 63 4.01 7.10 14.15
C PHE A 63 5.11 6.13 14.59
N ASN A 64 5.55 6.25 15.84
CA ASN A 64 6.58 5.39 16.45
C ASN A 64 7.85 5.27 15.60
N GLY A 65 8.28 6.35 14.93
CA GLY A 65 9.42 6.32 14.01
C GLY A 65 10.76 5.93 14.66
N LYS A 66 10.88 6.09 15.98
CA LYS A 66 12.04 5.64 16.78
C LYS A 66 12.06 4.12 17.03
N ALA A 67 10.92 3.45 16.88
CA ALA A 67 10.83 2.00 17.06
C ALA A 67 11.32 1.21 15.84
N CYS A 68 11.60 1.88 14.72
CA CYS A 68 11.84 1.24 13.43
C CYS A 68 12.98 0.22 13.47
N LYS A 69 12.69 -0.97 12.94
CA LYS A 69 13.60 -2.10 12.74
C LYS A 69 13.24 -2.79 11.44
N ILE A 70 14.10 -2.64 10.44
CA ILE A 70 13.93 -3.25 9.12
C ILE A 70 15.26 -3.86 8.72
N ASP A 71 15.24 -5.16 8.40
CA ASP A 71 16.34 -5.90 7.79
C ASP A 71 15.81 -6.75 6.62
N ALA A 72 16.65 -7.63 6.09
CA ALA A 72 16.31 -8.45 4.92
C ALA A 72 15.17 -9.47 5.16
N ARG A 73 14.85 -9.81 6.42
CA ARG A 73 13.90 -10.86 6.81
C ARG A 73 12.89 -10.42 7.86
N GLN A 74 13.14 -9.31 8.55
CA GLN A 74 12.28 -8.80 9.60
C GLN A 74 11.97 -7.33 9.36
N SER A 75 10.73 -6.96 9.65
CA SER A 75 10.28 -5.58 9.60
C SER A 75 9.16 -5.37 10.61
N ASN A 76 9.26 -4.33 11.41
CA ASN A 76 8.16 -3.85 12.26
C ASN A 76 7.47 -2.62 11.66
N PHE A 77 7.57 -2.44 10.34
CA PHE A 77 7.05 -1.30 9.64
C PHE A 77 5.71 -1.60 8.96
N TYR A 78 4.69 -0.81 9.30
CA TYR A 78 3.38 -0.84 8.66
C TYR A 78 3.22 0.36 7.72
N LEU A 79 2.90 0.07 6.46
CA LEU A 79 2.58 1.08 5.46
C LEU A 79 1.07 1.23 5.35
N TRP A 80 0.55 2.43 5.67
CA TRP A 80 -0.85 2.75 5.45
C TRP A 80 -1.02 3.61 4.19
N ILE A 81 -1.89 3.16 3.27
CA ILE A 81 -2.19 3.84 2.00
C ILE A 81 -3.65 4.31 2.02
N SER A 82 -3.87 5.62 2.13
CA SER A 82 -5.19 6.21 2.44
C SER A 82 -6.04 6.62 1.25
N ARG A 83 -5.43 7.09 0.16
CA ARG A 83 -6.11 7.54 -1.05
C ARG A 83 -5.30 7.12 -2.25
N ILE A 84 -6.01 6.74 -3.31
CA ILE A 84 -5.48 6.38 -4.61
C ILE A 84 -6.31 7.17 -5.62
N PRO A 85 -5.76 8.20 -6.28
CA PRO A 85 -6.49 8.89 -7.33
C PRO A 85 -6.85 7.88 -8.44
N PRO A 86 -8.06 7.95 -9.01
CA PRO A 86 -8.47 7.10 -10.12
C PRO A 86 -7.63 7.34 -11.40
N ASP A 87 -6.88 8.45 -11.45
CA ASP A 87 -5.98 8.80 -12.55
C ASP A 87 -4.51 8.66 -12.11
N CYS A 88 -3.85 7.58 -12.53
CA CYS A 88 -2.44 7.29 -12.28
C CYS A 88 -1.46 8.19 -13.09
N HIS A 89 -1.98 9.19 -13.81
CA HIS A 89 -1.24 9.99 -14.81
C HIS A 89 -1.16 11.48 -14.50
N LYS A 90 -1.74 11.96 -13.39
CA LYS A 90 -1.68 13.38 -13.02
C LYS A 90 -1.12 13.57 -11.62
N ILE A 91 -0.20 14.54 -11.48
CA ILE A 91 0.09 15.16 -10.19
C ILE A 91 -1.27 15.61 -9.64
N PRO A 92 -1.66 15.23 -8.41
CA PRO A 92 -2.95 15.62 -7.88
C PRO A 92 -3.03 17.16 -7.87
N SER A 93 -3.90 17.75 -8.69
CA SER A 93 -4.30 19.12 -8.43
C SER A 93 -5.17 19.09 -7.18
N LEU A 94 -4.95 20.06 -6.28
CA LEU A 94 -5.71 20.24 -5.06
C LEU A 94 -7.16 20.70 -5.32
N ASP A 95 -7.63 20.64 -6.57
CA ASP A 95 -8.93 21.14 -6.96
C ASP A 95 -10.05 20.18 -6.54
N ASP A 96 -11.11 20.78 -6.00
CA ASP A 96 -12.35 20.17 -5.48
C ASP A 96 -13.15 19.30 -6.46
N SER A 97 -12.64 19.04 -7.67
CA SER A 97 -13.17 18.00 -8.57
C SER A 97 -12.98 16.56 -8.04
N CYS A 98 -12.44 16.42 -6.83
CA CYS A 98 -12.22 15.24 -6.00
C CYS A 98 -13.44 14.39 -5.63
N GLY A 99 -14.55 14.48 -6.37
CA GLY A 99 -15.75 13.67 -6.16
C GLY A 99 -15.58 12.16 -6.40
N LYS A 100 -14.45 11.68 -6.92
CA LYS A 100 -14.19 10.27 -7.31
C LYS A 100 -13.22 9.49 -6.42
N ASN A 101 -12.82 10.04 -5.27
CA ASN A 101 -11.83 9.37 -4.41
C ASN A 101 -12.48 8.22 -3.60
N ARG A 102 -11.89 7.02 -3.68
CA ARG A 102 -12.17 5.93 -2.75
C ARG A 102 -11.20 6.03 -1.58
N GLY A 103 -11.69 6.03 -0.35
CA GLY A 103 -10.83 6.17 0.83
C GLY A 103 -11.52 5.79 2.14
N VAL A 104 -10.72 5.74 3.20
CA VAL A 104 -11.19 5.51 4.58
C VAL A 104 -11.20 6.86 5.29
N ALA A 105 -12.40 7.39 5.54
CA ALA A 105 -12.57 8.74 6.05
C ALA A 105 -11.90 8.95 7.42
N ASN A 106 -11.86 7.91 8.26
CA ASN A 106 -11.18 7.92 9.55
C ASN A 106 -9.81 7.19 9.52
N GLY A 107 -9.15 7.10 8.36
CA GLY A 107 -7.90 6.34 8.22
C GLY A 107 -6.77 6.85 9.13
N LEU A 108 -6.60 8.16 9.26
CA LEU A 108 -5.54 8.73 10.12
C LEU A 108 -5.82 8.48 11.60
N GLU A 109 -7.09 8.57 12.02
CA GLU A 109 -7.54 8.21 13.37
C GLU A 109 -7.23 6.74 13.66
N LEU A 110 -7.54 5.85 12.73
CA LEU A 110 -7.26 4.42 12.84
C LEU A 110 -5.76 4.10 12.92
N ALA A 111 -4.93 4.78 12.12
CA ALA A 111 -3.47 4.64 12.20
C ALA A 111 -2.92 5.13 13.55
N SER A 112 -3.49 6.24 14.08
CA SER A 112 -3.15 6.75 15.40
C SER A 112 -3.50 5.74 16.51
N GLU A 113 -4.71 5.19 16.52
CA GLU A 113 -5.12 4.16 17.49
C GLU A 113 -4.26 2.89 17.37
N LEU A 114 -3.93 2.47 16.14
CA LEU A 114 -3.05 1.32 15.91
C LEU A 114 -1.65 1.56 16.48
N SER A 115 -1.13 2.79 16.35
CA SER A 115 0.18 3.16 16.90
C SER A 115 0.23 3.14 18.43
N LYS A 116 -0.90 3.43 19.10
CA LYS A 116 -1.02 3.33 20.56
C LYS A 116 -1.04 1.86 21.00
N ARG A 117 -1.69 0.99 20.23
CA ARG A 117 -1.77 -0.45 20.51
C ARG A 117 -0.44 -1.17 20.28
N TYR A 118 0.30 -0.77 19.25
CA TYR A 118 1.58 -1.35 18.84
C TYR A 118 2.71 -0.33 18.95
N ALA A 119 3.14 -0.05 20.19
CA ALA A 119 4.20 0.93 20.47
C ALA A 119 5.56 0.56 19.85
N ASP A 120 5.79 -0.72 19.59
CA ASP A 120 6.99 -1.27 18.96
C ASP A 120 6.90 -1.36 17.43
N THR A 121 5.79 -0.91 16.83
CA THR A 121 5.57 -0.92 15.38
C THR A 121 5.64 0.50 14.85
N THR A 122 6.45 0.71 13.81
CA THR A 122 6.50 1.98 13.08
C THR A 122 5.37 2.01 12.05
N ILE A 123 4.61 3.11 11.97
CA ILE A 123 3.51 3.25 11.02
C ILE A 123 3.73 4.51 10.18
N LEU A 124 3.83 4.37 8.87
CA LEU A 124 3.84 5.50 7.94
C LEU A 124 2.49 5.59 7.25
N TYR A 125 1.78 6.69 7.49
CA TYR A 125 0.52 7.00 6.82
C TYR A 125 0.76 7.87 5.59
N VAL A 126 0.52 7.28 4.43
CA VAL A 126 0.76 7.88 3.12
C VAL A 126 -0.56 8.07 2.38
N ASN A 127 -0.67 9.18 1.67
CA ASN A 127 -1.68 9.40 0.64
C ASN A 127 -1.01 9.16 -0.72
N THR A 128 -1.41 8.14 -1.49
CA THR A 128 -0.68 7.84 -2.73
C THR A 128 -0.87 8.95 -3.76
N GLY A 129 0.24 9.39 -4.33
CA GLY A 129 0.34 10.61 -5.13
C GLY A 129 1.17 11.71 -4.46
N THR A 130 1.50 11.60 -3.16
CA THR A 130 2.37 12.58 -2.48
C THR A 130 3.86 12.27 -2.62
N ILE A 131 4.24 11.04 -2.95
CA ILE A 131 5.65 10.62 -3.01
C ILE A 131 6.03 10.00 -4.37
N PRO A 132 7.30 10.15 -4.83
CA PRO A 132 7.80 9.56 -6.07
C PRO A 132 7.61 8.05 -6.17
N TYR A 133 7.46 7.52 -7.39
CA TYR A 133 7.23 6.09 -7.61
C TYR A 133 8.35 5.19 -7.08
N LEU A 134 9.61 5.60 -7.24
CA LEU A 134 10.77 4.85 -6.74
C LEU A 134 10.74 4.70 -5.21
N ASP A 135 10.29 5.73 -4.50
CA ASP A 135 10.11 5.74 -3.04
C ASP A 135 8.94 4.85 -2.63
N GLN A 136 7.84 4.84 -3.38
CA GLN A 136 6.70 3.96 -3.12
C GLN A 136 7.12 2.50 -3.15
N VAL A 137 7.83 2.07 -4.21
CA VAL A 137 8.28 0.67 -4.35
C VAL A 137 9.21 0.29 -3.21
N PHE A 138 10.11 1.17 -2.80
CA PHE A 138 11.01 0.93 -1.67
C PHE A 138 10.23 0.76 -0.35
N LEU A 139 9.26 1.62 -0.05
CA LEU A 139 8.39 1.47 1.14
C LEU A 139 7.61 0.15 1.12
N ILE A 140 7.02 -0.19 -0.04
CA ILE A 140 6.24 -1.42 -0.19
C ILE A 140 7.11 -2.63 0.14
N ARG A 141 8.35 -2.68 -0.35
CA ARG A 141 9.28 -3.80 -0.10
C ARG A 141 9.83 -3.87 1.31
N ALA A 142 9.80 -2.76 2.04
CA ALA A 142 10.30 -2.65 3.41
C ALA A 142 9.21 -2.94 4.47
N ALA A 143 7.93 -2.79 4.12
CA ALA A 143 6.82 -3.00 5.06
C ALA A 143 6.64 -4.48 5.42
N SER A 144 6.29 -4.81 6.65
CA SER A 144 5.77 -6.14 6.99
C SER A 144 4.26 -6.23 6.84
N THR A 145 3.55 -5.12 7.06
CA THR A 145 2.11 -5.04 6.84
C THR A 145 1.76 -3.83 5.98
N ILE A 146 0.91 -4.03 4.98
CA ILE A 146 0.37 -2.98 4.11
C ILE A 146 -1.12 -2.90 4.36
N ILE A 147 -1.59 -1.75 4.83
CA ILE A 147 -3.01 -1.47 5.07
C ILE A 147 -3.44 -0.47 4.00
N ALA A 148 -4.43 -0.82 3.18
CA ALA A 148 -4.84 0.07 2.10
C ALA A 148 -6.31 -0.08 1.75
N ALA A 149 -6.93 1.02 1.30
CA ALA A 149 -8.25 0.96 0.69
C ALA A 149 -8.20 0.19 -0.65
N HIS A 150 -9.27 -0.56 -0.94
CA HIS A 150 -9.45 -1.26 -2.22
C HIS A 150 -9.32 -0.30 -3.41
N GLY A 151 -8.41 -0.62 -4.34
CA GLY A 151 -8.19 0.18 -5.55
C GLY A 151 -6.77 0.08 -6.11
N GLY A 152 -6.45 0.97 -7.05
CA GLY A 152 -5.24 0.91 -7.88
C GLY A 152 -3.91 0.96 -7.13
N GLY A 153 -3.82 1.64 -5.99
CA GLY A 153 -2.59 1.73 -5.19
C GLY A 153 -2.36 0.51 -4.30
N LEU A 154 -3.41 -0.13 -3.77
CA LEU A 154 -3.25 -1.44 -3.15
C LEU A 154 -2.83 -2.46 -4.20
N TRP A 155 -3.45 -2.39 -5.37
CA TRP A 155 -3.09 -3.22 -6.50
C TRP A 155 -1.64 -2.99 -6.96
N ASN A 156 -1.18 -1.73 -7.00
CA ASN A 156 0.24 -1.40 -7.23
C ASN A 156 1.15 -1.94 -6.13
N ALA A 157 0.75 -1.84 -4.86
CA ALA A 157 1.51 -2.39 -3.74
C ALA A 157 1.64 -3.91 -3.83
N ALA A 158 0.56 -4.61 -4.18
CA ALA A 158 0.54 -6.07 -4.31
C ALA A 158 1.52 -6.63 -5.37
N ARG A 159 2.02 -5.78 -6.29
CA ARG A 159 2.98 -6.17 -7.34
C ARG A 159 4.44 -6.10 -6.91
N TRP A 160 4.71 -5.31 -5.88
CA TRP A 160 6.06 -5.06 -5.40
C TRP A 160 6.33 -5.77 -4.08
N LEU A 161 5.50 -6.75 -3.72
CA LEU A 161 5.64 -7.49 -2.49
C LEU A 161 7.00 -8.18 -2.40
N ASN A 162 7.51 -8.25 -1.18
CA ASN A 162 8.75 -8.90 -0.82
C ASN A 162 8.43 -10.19 -0.07
N GLU A 163 8.48 -11.32 -0.78
CA GLU A 163 8.20 -12.64 -0.23
C GLU A 163 9.08 -12.98 0.98
N ALA A 164 10.33 -12.49 1.01
CA ALA A 164 11.26 -12.76 2.11
C ALA A 164 10.82 -12.21 3.48
N LEU A 165 9.89 -11.24 3.49
CA LEU A 165 9.32 -10.66 4.71
C LEU A 165 7.99 -11.31 5.12
N HIS A 166 7.49 -12.30 4.37
CA HIS A 166 6.16 -12.90 4.57
C HIS A 166 5.08 -11.84 4.78
N GLN A 167 5.08 -10.82 3.91
CA GLN A 167 4.28 -9.62 4.10
C GLN A 167 2.79 -9.93 4.24
N ARG A 168 2.10 -9.04 4.98
CA ARG A 168 0.65 -9.05 5.14
C ARG A 168 0.03 -7.88 4.39
N ILE A 169 -1.07 -8.15 3.69
CA ILE A 169 -1.98 -7.12 3.17
C ILE A 169 -3.27 -7.16 3.98
N VAL A 170 -3.71 -5.97 4.42
CA VAL A 170 -5.05 -5.72 4.96
C VAL A 170 -5.78 -4.78 4.00
N GLU A 171 -6.70 -5.33 3.24
CA GLU A 171 -7.51 -4.57 2.28
C GLU A 171 -8.78 -4.02 2.95
N ILE A 172 -8.98 -2.70 2.88
CA ILE A 172 -10.18 -2.03 3.37
C ILE A 172 -11.15 -1.87 2.19
N MET A 173 -12.23 -2.64 2.21
CA MET A 173 -13.22 -2.70 1.15
C MET A 173 -14.40 -1.76 1.43
N PRO A 174 -14.67 -0.75 0.58
CA PRO A 174 -15.83 0.12 0.76
C PRO A 174 -17.15 -0.62 0.51
N ILE A 175 -17.28 -1.38 -0.59
CA ILE A 175 -18.44 -2.20 -0.97
C ILE A 175 -17.95 -3.35 -1.90
N GLY A 176 -18.35 -4.61 -1.66
CA GLY A 176 -18.02 -5.77 -2.51
C GLY A 176 -17.19 -6.87 -1.83
N GLY A 177 -16.77 -7.89 -2.62
CA GLY A 177 -15.90 -8.99 -2.20
C GLY A 177 -14.45 -8.87 -2.72
N PRO A 178 -13.49 -9.61 -2.12
CA PRO A 178 -12.06 -9.48 -2.42
C PRO A 178 -11.75 -9.68 -3.91
N SER A 179 -10.84 -8.87 -4.46
CA SER A 179 -10.54 -8.82 -5.91
C SER A 179 -9.13 -9.35 -6.25
N GLU A 180 -8.58 -8.95 -7.40
CA GLU A 180 -7.25 -9.31 -7.92
C GLU A 180 -6.10 -9.13 -6.92
N SER A 181 -6.20 -8.20 -5.96
CA SER A 181 -5.23 -8.05 -4.87
C SER A 181 -5.09 -9.34 -4.06
N CYS A 182 -6.18 -10.08 -3.82
CA CYS A 182 -6.18 -11.39 -3.14
C CYS A 182 -5.33 -12.41 -3.92
N SER A 183 -5.54 -12.48 -5.24
CA SER A 183 -4.84 -13.41 -6.14
C SER A 183 -3.35 -13.06 -6.33
N LEU A 184 -3.02 -11.78 -6.43
CA LEU A 184 -1.62 -11.32 -6.49
C LEU A 184 -0.89 -11.65 -5.19
N THR A 185 -1.51 -11.37 -4.04
CA THR A 185 -0.92 -11.63 -2.72
C THR A 185 -0.62 -13.12 -2.53
N LYS A 186 -1.50 -14.02 -3.03
CA LYS A 186 -1.26 -15.47 -3.07
C LYS A 186 -0.01 -15.86 -3.84
N MET A 187 0.22 -15.27 -5.01
CA MET A 187 1.38 -15.63 -5.86
C MET A 187 2.72 -15.31 -5.20
N PHE A 188 2.76 -14.32 -4.31
CA PHE A 188 3.97 -13.93 -3.56
C PHE A 188 4.05 -14.54 -2.16
N GLY A 189 3.25 -15.59 -1.86
CA GLY A 189 3.27 -16.25 -0.55
C GLY A 189 2.87 -15.35 0.63
N CYS A 190 2.20 -14.23 0.35
CA CYS A 190 1.86 -13.22 1.34
C CYS A 190 0.51 -13.53 2.01
N ARG A 191 0.32 -13.03 3.24
CA ARG A 191 -0.94 -13.19 3.98
C ARG A 191 -1.91 -12.09 3.56
N TYR A 192 -3.15 -12.44 3.25
CA TYR A 192 -4.17 -11.48 2.84
C TYR A 192 -5.39 -11.55 3.76
N ASN A 193 -5.78 -10.40 4.29
CA ASN A 193 -7.04 -10.18 5.01
C ASN A 193 -7.78 -9.00 4.40
N PHE A 194 -9.10 -8.98 4.55
CA PHE A 194 -9.91 -7.84 4.16
C PHE A 194 -10.89 -7.45 5.27
N VAL A 195 -11.28 -6.19 5.27
CA VAL A 195 -12.29 -5.64 6.18
C VAL A 195 -13.23 -4.74 5.39
N THR A 196 -14.53 -4.99 5.54
CA THR A 196 -15.56 -4.16 4.91
C THR A 196 -15.82 -2.92 5.76
N CYS A 197 -15.92 -1.76 5.11
CA CYS A 197 -16.35 -0.52 5.75
C CYS A 197 -17.70 -0.70 6.45
N TYR A 198 -17.84 -0.08 7.62
CA TYR A 198 -19.03 -0.17 8.48
C TYR A 198 -20.12 0.82 8.10
N ASP A 199 -19.71 2.03 7.73
CA ASP A 199 -20.61 3.11 7.36
C ASP A 199 -20.09 3.79 6.10
N CYS A 200 -20.86 3.74 5.02
CA CYS A 200 -20.54 4.44 3.78
C CYS A 200 -21.15 5.85 3.87
N ILE A 201 -20.39 6.82 4.39
CA ILE A 201 -20.80 8.24 4.42
C ILE A 201 -21.18 8.70 3.00
N THR A 202 -20.51 8.16 1.98
CA THR A 202 -20.90 8.22 0.58
C THR A 202 -20.63 6.87 -0.09
N PRO A 203 -21.11 6.60 -1.32
CA PRO A 203 -20.75 5.40 -2.08
C PRO A 203 -19.24 5.23 -2.35
N ARG A 204 -18.40 6.20 -1.95
CA ARG A 204 -16.97 6.26 -2.23
C ARG A 204 -16.12 6.42 -0.95
N ASN A 205 -16.68 6.88 0.16
CA ASN A 205 -15.97 7.05 1.43
C ASN A 205 -16.62 6.21 2.53
N GLY A 206 -15.84 5.31 3.11
CA GLY A 206 -16.25 4.48 4.23
C GLY A 206 -15.59 4.89 5.55
N ARG A 207 -16.28 4.66 6.66
CA ARG A 207 -15.69 4.61 8.01
C ARG A 207 -15.61 3.18 8.48
N LEU A 208 -14.62 2.91 9.32
CA LEU A 208 -14.40 1.61 9.91
C LEU A 208 -14.15 1.74 11.42
N PRO A 209 -14.83 0.98 12.29
CA PRO A 209 -14.49 0.88 13.71
C PRO A 209 -13.09 0.29 13.89
N PHE A 210 -12.35 0.82 14.85
CA PHE A 210 -10.98 0.36 15.14
C PHE A 210 -10.91 -1.14 15.40
N GLU A 211 -11.85 -1.69 16.18
CA GLU A 211 -11.88 -3.13 16.50
C GLU A 211 -11.98 -4.03 15.27
N LYS A 212 -12.72 -3.60 14.23
CA LYS A 212 -12.83 -4.37 12.99
C LYS A 212 -11.51 -4.37 12.21
N LEU A 213 -10.82 -3.23 12.18
CA LEU A 213 -9.49 -3.13 11.59
C LEU A 213 -8.49 -3.99 12.37
N LEU A 214 -8.48 -3.85 13.70
CA LEU A 214 -7.54 -4.54 14.58
C LEU A 214 -7.63 -6.05 14.39
N LYS A 215 -8.86 -6.59 14.36
CA LYS A 215 -9.09 -8.01 14.07
C LYS A 215 -8.51 -8.45 12.72
N ALA A 216 -8.62 -7.62 11.68
CA ALA A 216 -8.06 -7.93 10.36
C ALA A 216 -6.52 -7.86 10.32
N VAL A 217 -5.92 -6.96 11.09
CA VAL A 217 -4.46 -6.84 11.26
C VAL A 217 -3.90 -8.03 12.05
N GLU A 218 -4.58 -8.44 13.11
CA GLU A 218 -4.16 -9.51 14.02
C GLU A 218 -4.40 -10.91 13.48
N ALA A 219 -5.32 -11.08 12.52
CA ALA A 219 -5.65 -12.38 11.95
C ALA A 219 -4.38 -13.14 11.52
N THR A 220 -4.14 -14.24 12.23
CA THR A 220 -3.00 -15.16 12.08
C THR A 220 -3.20 -16.09 10.89
N GLU A 221 -4.46 -16.35 10.53
CA GLU A 221 -4.88 -17.05 9.33
C GLU A 221 -5.22 -16.03 8.24
N GLY A 222 -4.58 -16.17 7.08
CA GLY A 222 -5.06 -15.63 5.81
C GLY A 222 -4.89 -16.77 4.81
N ILE A 223 -5.92 -17.25 4.13
CA ILE A 223 -6.70 -16.52 3.15
C ILE A 223 -8.08 -17.20 2.94
N HIS A 224 -9.19 -16.48 3.07
CA HIS A 224 -10.51 -16.91 2.55
C HIS A 224 -10.90 -16.07 1.32
N CYS A 225 -10.36 -16.38 0.13
CA CYS A 225 -10.83 -15.79 -1.13
C CYS A 225 -12.00 -16.63 -1.72
N ASN A 226 -13.08 -16.87 -0.97
CA ASN A 226 -14.31 -17.44 -1.57
C ASN A 226 -15.32 -16.31 -1.74
N GLY A 227 -15.43 -15.82 -2.97
CA GLY A 227 -16.31 -14.72 -3.35
C GLY A 227 -16.48 -14.66 -4.86
N VAL A 228 -17.26 -15.62 -5.37
CA VAL A 228 -17.78 -15.79 -6.76
C VAL A 228 -16.75 -16.22 -7.81
#